data_AF-A0A9P5C082-F1
#
_entry.id   AF-A0A9P5C082-F1
#
_cell.length_a   1.000
_cell.length_b   1.000
_cell.length_c   1.000
_cell.angle_alpha   90.00
_cell.angle_beta   90.00
_cell.angle_gamma   90.00
#
_symmetry.space_group_name_H-M   'P 1'
#
loop_
_entity.id
_entity.type
_entity.pdbx_description
1 polymer ?
#
loop_
_entity_poly.entity_id
_entity_poly.type
_entity_poly.pdbx_seq_one_letter_code
_entity_poly.pdbx_strand_id
1 'polypeptide(L)'
;MSPNLFLATQKLFSPHKWFRHSHSQERSKRRTEHWAEPTPGLYEYIPGRGWYLIAKIREAPNDLAEMNAEGGPVQAPKNPPKEYEKLSRPMSVHWSRVLKRYMLEDDYKARKKHGFVTSEKGKNIEVGFFRLDDGVAWVQCWDQEGTFIPGPYKMWCISARTGLFRPMLKRDDPKFVGSRHSSRSESRNPSFERESDLQSQDSRSTVFYTPSQAGSNRDGPSVPSTRPNSVRMDSTSATHSQPASRRSSPRRNGSFEYEKDKAAMRQMARDHREALLAAAKKDRADSKMAVEKIERGRSEKQVASN
;
A
#
# COMPACT_ATOMS: atom_id res chain seq x y z
N MET A 1 42.14 21.10 54.79
CA MET A 1 41.53 21.74 53.62
C MET A 1 40.22 22.37 54.07
N SER A 2 40.12 23.69 54.10
CA SER A 2 38.87 24.38 54.42
C SER A 2 37.95 24.43 53.18
N PRO A 3 36.64 24.15 53.33
CA PRO A 3 35.71 24.22 52.22
C PRO A 3 35.53 25.67 51.76
N ASN A 4 35.46 25.88 50.45
CA ASN A 4 35.26 27.20 49.86
C ASN A 4 33.84 27.73 50.18
N LEU A 5 33.76 28.71 51.09
CA LEU A 5 32.50 29.30 51.56
C LEU A 5 31.68 29.94 50.44
N PHE A 6 32.32 30.45 49.39
CA PHE A 6 31.64 31.03 48.24
C PHE A 6 30.80 29.99 47.47
N LEU A 7 31.30 28.75 47.37
CA LEU A 7 30.55 27.66 46.74
C LEU A 7 29.36 27.21 47.61
N ALA A 8 29.50 27.29 48.94
CA ALA A 8 28.44 26.93 49.87
C ALA A 8 27.26 27.92 49.78
N THR A 9 27.54 29.24 49.77
CA THR A 9 26.50 30.26 49.63
C THR A 9 25.85 30.23 48.25
N GLN A 10 26.63 30.04 47.18
CA GLN A 10 26.07 29.91 45.83
C GLN A 10 25.09 28.74 45.72
N LYS A 11 25.38 27.61 46.36
CA LYS A 11 24.46 26.47 46.40
C LYS A 11 23.25 26.74 47.28
N LEU A 12 23.40 27.38 48.43
CA LEU A 12 22.29 27.68 49.34
C LEU A 12 21.31 28.73 48.81
N PHE A 13 21.72 29.63 47.93
CA PHE A 13 20.84 30.69 47.41
C PHE A 13 20.42 30.48 45.95
N SER A 14 20.65 29.29 45.40
CA SER A 14 20.18 28.91 44.07
C SER A 14 19.08 27.83 44.16
N PRO A 15 17.83 28.19 44.58
CA PRO A 15 16.76 27.20 44.75
C PRO A 15 16.42 26.45 43.46
N HIS A 16 16.64 27.08 42.29
CA HIS A 16 16.54 26.42 40.98
C HIS A 16 17.52 25.25 40.76
N LYS A 17 18.55 25.13 41.60
CA LYS A 17 19.53 24.02 41.57
C LYS A 17 19.23 22.94 42.62
N TRP A 18 18.40 23.22 43.63
CA TRP A 18 18.06 22.26 44.69
C TRP A 18 17.21 21.09 44.17
N PHE A 19 16.30 21.38 43.25
CA PHE A 19 15.39 20.38 42.67
C PHE A 19 15.83 19.87 41.30
N ARG A 20 16.99 20.30 40.78
CA ARG A 20 17.64 19.60 39.67
C ARG A 20 18.32 18.37 40.24
N HIS A 21 17.52 17.36 40.59
CA HIS A 21 18.02 16.00 40.66
C HIS A 21 18.88 15.76 39.43
N SER A 22 20.14 15.43 39.65
CA SER A 22 21.10 15.12 38.60
C SER A 22 20.77 13.76 37.98
N HIS A 23 19.57 13.62 37.41
CA HIS A 23 19.29 12.58 36.42
C HIS A 23 20.24 12.70 35.19
N SER A 24 21.03 13.77 35.12
CA SER A 24 22.15 13.99 34.19
C SER A 24 23.36 13.06 34.39
N GLN A 25 23.54 12.42 35.56
CA GLN A 25 24.73 11.57 35.77
C GLN A 25 24.59 10.14 35.25
N GLU A 26 23.37 9.64 35.04
CA GLU A 26 23.17 8.44 34.25
C GLU A 26 22.97 8.86 32.80
N ARG A 27 24.01 9.48 32.22
CA ARG A 27 24.10 9.69 30.77
C ARG A 27 23.78 8.36 30.14
N SER A 28 22.62 8.28 29.47
CA SER A 28 22.10 7.05 28.90
C SER A 28 23.22 6.38 28.10
N LYS A 29 23.71 5.28 28.65
CA LYS A 29 24.90 4.61 28.11
C LYS A 29 24.55 4.17 26.69
N ARG A 30 25.40 4.50 25.73
CA ARG A 30 25.24 4.03 24.36
C ARG A 30 25.13 2.51 24.38
N ARG A 31 24.14 1.96 23.68
CA ARG A 31 23.90 0.52 23.61
C ARG A 31 24.26 0.03 22.23
N THR A 32 25.04 -1.03 22.16
CA THR A 32 25.38 -1.69 20.90
C THR A 32 24.68 -3.03 20.83
N GLU A 33 23.90 -3.24 19.78
CA GLU A 33 23.13 -4.47 19.55
C GLU A 33 23.40 -5.00 18.14
N HIS A 34 23.34 -6.32 17.99
CA HIS A 34 23.42 -6.97 16.69
C HIS A 34 22.02 -7.23 16.16
N TRP A 35 21.69 -6.71 14.98
CA TRP A 35 20.39 -6.98 14.34
C TRP A 35 20.59 -7.69 13.00
N ALA A 36 19.64 -8.58 12.66
CA ALA A 36 19.58 -9.24 11.36
C ALA A 36 18.86 -8.38 10.31
N GLU A 37 17.88 -7.59 10.72
CA GLU A 37 17.09 -6.70 9.87
C GLU A 37 17.20 -5.24 10.36
N PRO A 38 17.11 -4.22 9.48
CA PRO A 38 16.95 -4.27 8.02
C PRO A 38 18.22 -4.65 7.23
N THR A 39 19.39 -4.61 7.86
CA THR A 39 20.65 -5.08 7.25
C THR A 39 21.48 -5.76 8.33
N PRO A 40 21.97 -6.99 8.12
CA PRO A 40 22.74 -7.70 9.13
C PRO A 40 23.98 -6.90 9.56
N GLY A 41 24.06 -6.55 10.84
CA GLY A 41 25.11 -5.64 11.29
C GLY A 41 25.10 -5.32 12.78
N LEU A 42 25.99 -4.43 13.17
CA LEU A 42 26.09 -3.89 14.52
C LEU A 42 25.46 -2.49 14.54
N TYR A 43 24.51 -2.30 15.44
CA TYR A 43 23.74 -1.09 15.61
C TYR A 43 24.07 -0.42 16.94
N GLU A 44 24.16 0.91 16.96
CA GLU A 44 24.42 1.71 18.15
C GLU A 44 23.23 2.65 18.42
N TYR A 45 22.65 2.55 19.62
CA TYR A 45 21.67 3.51 20.10
C TYR A 45 22.36 4.72 20.70
N ILE A 46 22.13 5.88 20.10
CA ILE A 46 22.57 7.18 20.58
C ILE A 46 21.38 7.89 21.22
N PRO A 47 21.40 8.16 22.53
CA PRO A 47 20.29 8.82 23.21
C PRO A 47 19.95 10.18 22.57
N GLY A 48 18.65 10.43 22.41
CA GLY A 48 18.12 11.62 21.76
C GLY A 48 18.24 11.63 20.22
N ARG A 49 19.00 10.71 19.62
CA ARG A 49 19.13 10.59 18.15
C ARG A 49 18.51 9.31 17.58
N GLY A 50 18.51 8.22 18.34
CA GLY A 50 17.96 6.93 17.91
C GLY A 50 19.03 5.91 17.55
N TRP A 51 18.68 4.95 16.70
CA TRP A 51 19.53 3.83 16.29
C TRP A 51 20.34 4.18 15.04
N TYR A 52 21.59 3.69 14.99
CA TYR A 52 22.49 3.86 13.86
C TYR A 52 23.15 2.53 13.51
N LEU A 53 23.26 2.21 12.22
CA LEU A 53 24.11 1.12 11.74
C LEU A 53 25.56 1.61 11.71
N ILE A 54 26.45 0.95 12.46
CA ILE A 54 27.86 1.33 12.57
C ILE A 54 28.80 0.36 11.85
N ALA A 55 28.41 -0.91 11.71
CA ALA A 55 29.19 -1.90 10.99
C ALA A 55 28.27 -2.91 10.30
N LYS A 56 28.60 -3.29 9.06
CA LYS A 56 27.93 -4.36 8.34
C LYS A 56 28.69 -5.67 8.56
N ILE A 57 27.99 -6.80 8.53
CA ILE A 57 28.67 -8.09 8.46
C ILE A 57 29.33 -8.17 7.09
N ARG A 58 30.64 -8.42 7.06
CA ARG A 58 31.34 -8.75 5.83
C ARG A 58 30.95 -10.18 5.51
N GLU A 59 30.18 -10.38 4.45
CA GLU A 59 30.02 -11.72 3.88
C GLU A 59 31.41 -12.14 3.41
N ALA A 60 31.97 -13.17 4.05
CA ALA A 60 33.19 -13.76 3.56
C ALA A 60 32.94 -14.16 2.10
N PRO A 61 33.82 -13.79 1.16
CA PRO A 61 33.69 -14.28 -0.21
C PRO A 61 33.63 -15.80 -0.12
N ASN A 62 32.52 -16.39 -0.58
CA ASN A 62 32.27 -17.83 -0.61
C ASN A 62 33.22 -18.60 -1.55
N ASP A 63 34.39 -18.05 -1.87
CA ASP A 63 35.39 -18.63 -2.76
C ASP A 63 36.32 -19.64 -2.06
N LEU A 64 36.08 -19.98 -0.80
CA LEU A 64 36.72 -21.14 -0.18
C LEU A 64 35.93 -22.40 -0.52
N ALA A 65 36.24 -22.91 -1.70
CA ALA A 65 36.28 -24.30 -2.10
C ALA A 65 35.63 -25.29 -1.11
N GLU A 66 34.62 -26.01 -1.62
CA GLU A 66 34.35 -27.40 -1.24
C GLU A 66 35.64 -28.23 -1.40
N MET A 67 36.56 -28.14 -0.43
CA MET A 67 37.60 -29.14 -0.29
C MET A 67 36.92 -30.38 0.25
N ASN A 68 36.67 -31.31 -0.65
CA ASN A 68 36.36 -32.70 -0.40
C ASN A 68 37.24 -33.22 0.76
N ALA A 69 36.65 -33.40 1.94
CA ALA A 69 37.28 -34.11 3.04
C ALA A 69 36.42 -35.34 3.35
N GLU A 70 36.71 -36.39 2.60
CA GLU A 70 36.36 -37.76 2.90
C GLU A 70 36.98 -38.12 4.27
N GLY A 71 36.13 -38.39 5.27
CA GLY A 71 36.49 -39.18 6.46
C GLY A 71 36.75 -38.41 7.78
N GLY A 72 35.73 -38.37 8.65
CA GLY A 72 35.93 -38.25 10.11
C GLY A 72 34.87 -37.40 10.84
N PRO A 73 34.23 -37.89 11.92
CA PRO A 73 33.21 -37.14 12.65
C PRO A 73 33.89 -36.17 13.64
N VAL A 74 34.42 -35.07 13.14
CA VAL A 74 34.92 -33.97 13.98
C VAL A 74 33.84 -32.90 14.03
N GLN A 75 33.32 -32.66 15.23
CA GLN A 75 32.30 -31.64 15.49
C GLN A 75 32.77 -30.28 14.92
N ALA A 76 32.05 -29.78 13.92
CA ALA A 76 32.36 -28.49 13.32
C ALA A 76 32.30 -27.38 14.39
N PRO A 77 33.31 -26.48 14.46
CA PRO A 77 33.27 -25.36 15.38
C PRO A 77 32.04 -24.50 15.12
N LYS A 78 31.24 -24.32 16.17
CA LYS A 78 29.97 -23.60 16.21
C LYS A 78 30.19 -22.11 15.88
N ASN A 79 29.98 -21.75 14.63
CA ASN A 79 29.99 -20.41 14.02
C ASN A 79 31.39 -19.80 13.78
N PRO A 80 31.75 -19.50 12.51
CA PRO A 80 32.95 -18.74 12.22
C PRO A 80 32.88 -17.34 12.84
N PRO A 81 34.03 -16.74 13.21
CA PRO A 81 34.07 -15.37 13.70
C PRO A 81 33.47 -14.43 12.65
N LYS A 82 32.37 -13.75 13.00
CA LYS A 82 31.74 -12.77 12.10
C LYS A 82 32.68 -11.59 11.93
N GLU A 83 33.22 -11.39 10.73
CA GLU A 83 33.97 -10.19 10.38
C GLU A 83 33.00 -9.01 10.23
N TYR A 84 33.28 -7.90 10.90
CA TYR A 84 32.48 -6.68 10.80
C TYR A 84 33.26 -5.61 10.04
N GLU A 85 32.68 -5.12 8.95
CA GLU A 85 33.19 -3.97 8.21
C GLU A 85 32.61 -2.69 8.83
N LYS A 86 33.47 -1.89 9.46
CA LYS A 86 33.06 -0.59 10.03
C LYS A 86 32.72 0.37 8.90
N LEU A 87 31.54 0.97 8.98
CA LEU A 87 31.10 1.97 8.01
C LEU A 87 31.86 3.28 8.22
N SER A 88 32.22 3.94 7.12
CA SER A 88 32.85 5.26 7.15
C SER A 88 31.94 6.33 7.77
N ARG A 89 30.62 6.17 7.60
CA ARG A 89 29.59 7.02 8.19
C ARG A 89 28.49 6.16 8.80
N PRO A 90 28.15 6.35 10.08
CA PRO A 90 27.00 5.70 10.69
C PRO A 90 25.71 6.07 9.93
N MET A 91 24.91 5.07 9.56
CA MET A 91 23.64 5.30 8.87
C MET A 91 22.50 5.32 9.89
N SER A 92 21.66 6.35 9.89
CA SER A 92 20.55 6.40 10.84
C SER A 92 19.45 5.39 10.50
N VAL A 93 18.77 4.92 11.52
CA VAL A 93 17.68 3.94 11.41
C VAL A 93 16.40 4.57 11.89
N HIS A 94 15.38 4.54 11.03
CA HIS A 94 14.07 5.08 11.31
C HIS A 94 13.05 3.97 11.49
N TRP A 95 12.16 4.15 12.47
CA TRP A 95 10.98 3.32 12.60
C TRP A 95 9.91 3.76 11.61
N SER A 96 9.58 2.91 10.63
CA SER A 96 8.49 3.17 9.71
C SER A 96 7.15 2.94 10.39
N ARG A 97 6.34 4.00 10.54
CA ARG A 97 4.98 3.89 11.10
C ARG A 97 4.00 3.15 10.17
N VAL A 98 4.30 3.09 8.88
CA VAL A 98 3.49 2.42 7.84
C VAL A 98 3.76 0.93 7.82
N LEU A 99 5.04 0.53 7.76
CA LEU A 99 5.46 -0.88 7.70
C LEU A 99 5.70 -1.52 9.07
N LYS A 100 5.72 -0.72 10.15
CA LYS A 100 5.98 -1.16 11.54
C LYS A 100 7.29 -1.93 11.70
N ARG A 101 8.33 -1.45 11.05
CA ARG A 101 9.68 -1.99 11.18
C ARG A 101 10.74 -0.91 11.07
N TYR A 102 11.94 -1.23 11.54
CA TYR A 102 13.12 -0.38 11.38
C TYR A 102 13.62 -0.44 9.94
N MET A 103 14.04 0.71 9.42
CA MET A 103 14.55 0.89 8.07
C MET A 103 15.73 1.84 8.09
N LEU A 104 16.69 1.63 7.18
CA LEU A 104 17.79 2.55 7.01
C LEU A 104 17.31 3.88 6.42
N GLU A 105 18.01 4.96 6.73
CA GLU A 105 17.70 6.32 6.27
C GLU A 105 17.55 6.42 4.75
N ASP A 106 18.47 5.82 4.01
CA ASP A 106 18.48 5.88 2.55
C ASP A 106 17.24 5.20 1.95
N ASP A 107 16.88 4.01 2.44
CA ASP A 107 15.67 3.29 2.00
C ASP A 107 14.39 4.03 2.45
N TYR A 108 14.39 4.57 3.67
CA TYR A 108 13.26 5.35 4.18
C TYR A 108 13.00 6.61 3.33
N LYS A 109 14.06 7.34 2.95
CA LYS A 109 13.98 8.51 2.08
C LYS A 109 13.59 8.14 0.65
N ALA A 110 14.18 7.09 0.08
CA ALA A 110 13.85 6.62 -1.26
C ALA A 110 12.38 6.21 -1.43
N ARG A 111 11.75 5.73 -0.34
CA ARG A 111 10.34 5.34 -0.32
C ARG A 111 9.38 6.50 -0.07
N LYS A 112 9.87 7.68 0.33
CA LYS A 112 9.02 8.86 0.54
C LYS A 112 8.97 9.69 -0.75
N LYS A 113 7.77 9.98 -1.24
CA LYS A 113 7.57 10.84 -2.42
C LYS A 113 6.36 11.74 -2.20
N HIS A 114 6.43 12.99 -2.64
CA HIS A 114 5.28 13.89 -2.63
C HIS A 114 4.65 13.92 -4.02
N GLY A 115 3.34 14.16 -4.06
CA GLY A 115 2.61 14.28 -5.31
C GLY A 115 1.25 14.93 -5.12
N PHE A 116 0.67 15.37 -6.24
CA PHE A 116 -0.62 16.02 -6.24
C PHE A 116 -1.76 15.02 -6.38
N VAL A 117 -2.78 15.17 -5.55
CA VAL A 117 -4.03 14.40 -5.61
C VAL A 117 -5.20 15.35 -5.69
N THR A 118 -6.18 15.02 -6.54
CA THR A 118 -7.45 15.74 -6.59
C THR A 118 -8.30 15.34 -5.39
N SER A 119 -8.54 16.31 -4.51
CA SER A 119 -9.46 16.19 -3.38
C SER A 119 -10.90 16.01 -3.85
N GLU A 120 -11.78 15.56 -2.96
CA GLU A 120 -13.22 15.43 -3.22
C GLU A 120 -13.86 16.76 -3.66
N LYS A 121 -13.25 17.89 -3.29
CA LYS A 121 -13.66 19.25 -3.70
C LYS A 121 -13.10 19.67 -5.07
N GLY A 122 -12.43 18.78 -5.81
CA GLY A 122 -11.79 19.06 -7.10
C GLY A 122 -10.49 19.85 -7.03
N LYS A 123 -10.01 20.20 -5.82
CA LYS A 123 -8.73 20.91 -5.64
C LYS A 123 -7.56 19.94 -5.65
N ASN A 124 -6.48 20.28 -6.34
CA ASN A 124 -5.24 19.52 -6.29
C ASN A 124 -4.48 19.87 -5.01
N ILE A 125 -4.25 18.87 -4.16
CA ILE A 125 -3.54 19.00 -2.89
C ILE A 125 -2.24 18.21 -2.99
N GLU A 126 -1.14 18.80 -2.55
CA GLU A 126 0.13 18.08 -2.39
C GLU A 126 0.05 17.21 -1.13
N VAL A 127 0.28 15.91 -1.29
CA VAL A 127 0.24 14.93 -0.19
C VAL A 127 1.48 14.05 -0.25
N GLY A 128 1.88 13.51 0.90
CA GLY A 128 3.02 12.61 0.99
C GLY A 128 2.62 11.15 0.87
N PHE A 129 3.36 10.43 0.03
CA PHE A 129 3.23 9.00 -0.20
C PHE A 129 4.42 8.23 0.32
N PHE A 130 4.18 6.99 0.75
CA PHE A 130 5.19 6.02 1.15
C PHE A 130 5.07 4.74 0.31
N ARG A 131 6.20 4.29 -0.26
CA ARG A 131 6.25 3.07 -1.07
C ARG A 131 6.30 1.82 -0.20
N LEU A 132 5.45 0.86 -0.51
CA LEU A 132 5.41 -0.45 0.14
C LEU A 132 6.50 -1.39 -0.40
N ASP A 133 6.60 -2.58 0.19
CA ASP A 133 7.59 -3.61 -0.18
C ASP A 133 7.35 -4.23 -1.53
N ASP A 134 6.11 -4.19 -2.02
CA ASP A 134 5.76 -4.71 -3.33
C ASP A 134 6.41 -3.92 -4.48
N GLY A 135 7.07 -2.79 -4.20
CA GLY A 135 7.80 -1.96 -5.17
C GLY A 135 6.90 -1.11 -6.08
N VAL A 136 5.65 -1.52 -6.28
CA VAL A 136 4.67 -0.86 -7.15
C VAL A 136 3.71 0.03 -6.36
N ALA A 137 3.25 -0.46 -5.21
CA ALA A 137 2.20 0.19 -4.44
C ALA A 137 2.73 1.32 -3.54
N TRP A 138 1.97 2.40 -3.49
CA TRP A 138 2.18 3.57 -2.65
C TRP A 138 0.99 3.78 -1.74
N VAL A 139 1.22 4.31 -0.54
CA VAL A 139 0.16 4.69 0.40
C VAL A 139 0.28 6.16 0.75
N GLN A 140 -0.85 6.86 0.77
CA GLN A 140 -0.90 8.24 1.26
C GLN A 140 -0.87 8.20 2.80
N CYS A 141 0.21 8.64 3.40
CA CYS A 141 0.35 8.64 4.87
C CYS A 141 0.74 10.00 5.46
N TRP A 142 0.86 11.04 4.62
CA TRP A 142 1.00 12.43 5.07
C TRP A 142 -0.05 13.30 4.41
N ASP A 143 -0.64 14.21 5.17
CA ASP A 143 -1.51 15.27 4.66
C ASP A 143 -0.71 16.43 4.04
N GLN A 144 -1.42 17.51 3.69
CA GLN A 144 -0.85 18.73 3.13
C GLN A 144 0.09 19.46 4.11
N GLU A 145 -0.13 19.28 5.41
CA GLU A 145 0.65 19.92 6.47
C GLU A 145 1.89 19.07 6.84
N GLY A 146 2.00 17.87 6.28
CA GLY A 146 3.04 16.91 6.62
C GLY A 146 2.77 16.13 7.91
N THR A 147 1.55 16.22 8.45
CA THR A 147 1.09 15.43 9.58
C THR A 147 0.83 13.99 9.13
N PHE A 148 1.30 13.04 9.93
CA PHE A 148 1.12 11.63 9.64
C PHE A 148 -0.32 11.18 9.90
N ILE A 149 -0.97 10.64 8.88
CA ILE A 149 -2.32 10.09 8.97
C ILE A 149 -2.21 8.60 9.35
N PRO A 150 -2.79 8.14 10.47
CA PRO A 150 -2.85 6.71 10.76
C PRO A 150 -3.85 6.01 9.82
N GLY A 151 -3.50 4.80 9.35
CA GLY A 151 -4.33 4.00 8.45
C GLY A 151 -5.67 3.56 9.05
N PRO A 152 -6.58 2.98 8.26
CA PRO A 152 -6.38 2.28 6.98
C PRO A 152 -5.98 3.16 5.79
N TYR A 153 -5.08 2.68 4.94
CA TYR A 153 -4.59 3.44 3.78
C TYR A 153 -5.22 2.98 2.47
N LYS A 154 -5.55 3.92 1.60
CA LYS A 154 -5.83 3.64 0.19
C LYS A 154 -4.52 3.39 -0.55
N MET A 155 -4.51 2.42 -1.45
CA MET A 155 -3.36 2.10 -2.30
C MET A 155 -3.39 2.95 -3.57
N TRP A 156 -2.21 3.42 -3.94
CA TRP A 156 -1.94 4.27 -5.08
C TRP A 156 -0.84 3.66 -5.93
N CYS A 157 -0.84 3.96 -7.21
CA CYS A 157 0.26 3.66 -8.12
C CYS A 157 0.62 4.90 -8.94
N ILE A 158 1.85 4.94 -9.43
CA ILE A 158 2.27 5.98 -10.37
C ILE A 158 1.84 5.53 -11.76
N SER A 159 1.00 6.31 -12.42
CA SER A 159 0.58 6.05 -13.78
C SER A 159 1.77 6.13 -14.73
N ALA A 160 2.05 5.06 -15.48
CA ALA A 160 3.14 5.05 -16.46
C ALA A 160 2.95 6.10 -17.58
N ARG A 161 1.70 6.50 -17.87
CA ARG A 161 1.40 7.47 -18.94
C ARG A 161 1.58 8.92 -18.50
N THR A 162 1.11 9.25 -17.30
CA THR A 162 1.06 10.64 -16.81
C THR A 162 2.14 10.94 -15.77
N GLY A 163 2.77 9.92 -15.19
CA GLY A 163 3.68 10.07 -14.05
C GLY A 163 2.99 10.52 -12.75
N LEU A 164 1.67 10.67 -12.76
CA LEU A 164 0.88 11.13 -11.62
C LEU A 164 0.39 9.96 -10.77
N PHE A 165 0.17 10.24 -9.48
CA PHE A 165 -0.46 9.29 -8.58
C PHE A 165 -1.92 9.10 -8.95
N ARG A 166 -2.33 7.84 -9.09
CA ARG A 166 -3.73 7.45 -9.26
C ARG A 166 -4.07 6.32 -8.29
N PRO A 167 -5.35 6.16 -7.91
CA PRO A 167 -5.78 4.98 -7.17
C PRO A 167 -5.33 3.71 -7.90
N MET A 168 -4.82 2.75 -7.12
CA MET A 168 -4.36 1.49 -7.66
C MET A 168 -5.57 0.72 -8.21
N LEU A 169 -5.51 0.32 -9.48
CA LEU A 169 -6.56 -0.50 -10.09
C LEU A 169 -6.26 -1.97 -9.79
N LYS A 170 -7.29 -2.83 -9.89
CA LYS A 170 -7.16 -4.28 -9.63
C LYS A 170 -6.04 -4.94 -10.45
N ARG A 171 -5.82 -4.45 -11.67
CA ARG A 171 -4.79 -4.98 -12.60
C ARG A 171 -3.37 -4.56 -12.24
N ASP A 172 -3.21 -3.51 -11.42
CA ASP A 172 -1.89 -3.03 -10.99
C ASP A 172 -1.40 -3.75 -9.72
N ASP A 173 -2.31 -4.43 -9.01
CA ASP A 173 -1.94 -5.18 -7.80
C ASP A 173 -1.06 -6.38 -8.18
N PRO A 174 0.20 -6.46 -7.70
CA PRO A 174 1.10 -7.56 -8.03
C PRO A 174 0.59 -8.91 -7.51
N LYS A 175 -0.28 -8.92 -6.49
CA LYS A 175 -0.90 -10.14 -5.97
C LYS A 175 -2.14 -10.54 -6.77
N PHE A 176 -2.65 -9.66 -7.63
CA PHE A 176 -3.76 -10.01 -8.50
C PHE A 176 -3.27 -10.94 -9.60
N VAL A 177 -3.30 -12.24 -9.30
CA VAL A 177 -3.33 -13.28 -10.32
C VAL A 177 -4.65 -13.08 -11.05
N GLY A 178 -4.61 -12.27 -12.12
CA GLY A 178 -5.75 -12.10 -12.99
C GLY A 178 -6.23 -13.48 -13.35
N SER A 179 -7.44 -13.85 -12.90
CA SER A 179 -8.07 -15.11 -13.22
C SER A 179 -8.05 -15.20 -14.74
N ARG A 180 -7.04 -15.88 -15.27
CA ARG A 180 -6.86 -16.03 -16.69
C ARG A 180 -8.15 -16.67 -17.18
N HIS A 181 -8.58 -16.22 -18.36
CA HIS A 181 -9.67 -16.78 -19.15
C HIS A 181 -9.41 -18.27 -19.51
N SER A 182 -9.19 -19.13 -18.51
CA SER A 182 -8.98 -20.57 -18.65
C SER A 182 -10.30 -21.35 -18.72
N SER A 183 -11.43 -20.65 -18.90
CA SER A 183 -12.72 -21.22 -19.26
C SER A 183 -13.11 -20.87 -20.69
N ARG A 184 -12.12 -20.82 -21.58
CA ARG A 184 -12.31 -20.80 -23.04
C ARG A 184 -11.92 -22.16 -23.65
N SER A 185 -12.25 -23.26 -22.98
CA SER A 185 -12.44 -24.55 -23.63
C SER A 185 -13.93 -24.70 -23.97
N GLU A 186 -14.20 -24.65 -25.28
CA GLU A 186 -15.35 -25.26 -25.95
C GLU A 186 -16.73 -25.19 -25.27
N SER A 187 -17.39 -24.03 -25.38
CA SER A 187 -18.82 -24.06 -25.67
C SER A 187 -19.10 -23.18 -26.89
N ARG A 188 -19.45 -23.85 -27.98
CA ARG A 188 -19.96 -23.26 -29.22
C ARG A 188 -21.30 -22.61 -28.90
N ASN A 189 -21.33 -21.30 -28.61
CA ASN A 189 -22.51 -20.45 -28.79
C ASN A 189 -22.09 -18.97 -28.72
N PRO A 190 -22.17 -18.21 -29.83
CA PRO A 190 -21.91 -16.78 -29.82
C PRO A 190 -23.21 -16.05 -29.47
N SER A 191 -23.55 -15.96 -28.19
CA SER A 191 -24.63 -15.07 -27.74
C SER A 191 -24.08 -13.67 -27.45
N PHE A 192 -24.78 -12.68 -27.99
CA PHE A 192 -24.41 -11.29 -28.23
C PHE A 192 -24.46 -10.39 -26.96
N GLU A 193 -24.20 -10.94 -25.77
CA GLU A 193 -24.33 -10.22 -24.48
C GLU A 193 -23.01 -10.23 -23.67
N ARG A 194 -21.90 -9.73 -24.25
CA ARG A 194 -20.59 -9.59 -23.54
C ARG A 194 -20.02 -8.18 -23.53
N GLU A 195 -20.85 -7.15 -23.47
CA GLU A 195 -20.36 -5.76 -23.27
C GLU A 195 -20.40 -5.28 -21.81
N SER A 196 -21.07 -6.00 -20.90
CA SER A 196 -21.35 -5.50 -19.55
C SER A 196 -20.20 -5.65 -18.53
N ASP A 197 -19.17 -6.45 -18.80
CA ASP A 197 -18.12 -6.76 -17.80
C ASP A 197 -16.90 -5.82 -17.84
N LEU A 198 -16.80 -4.93 -18.84
CA LEU A 198 -15.69 -3.96 -18.91
C LEU A 198 -15.79 -2.84 -17.86
N GLN A 199 -16.99 -2.62 -17.29
CA GLN A 199 -17.25 -1.58 -16.29
C GLN A 199 -16.79 -1.98 -14.87
N SER A 200 -16.43 -3.24 -14.66
CA SER A 200 -16.01 -3.78 -13.35
C SER A 200 -14.49 -3.64 -13.06
N GLN A 201 -13.79 -2.78 -13.81
CA GLN A 201 -12.44 -2.33 -13.44
C GLN A 201 -12.45 -1.24 -12.36
N ASP A 202 -13.63 -0.97 -11.78
CA ASP A 202 -13.80 -0.02 -10.70
C ASP A 202 -12.79 -0.26 -9.59
N SER A 203 -12.07 0.82 -9.32
CA SER A 203 -11.10 1.01 -8.26
C SER A 203 -11.60 0.38 -6.96
N ARG A 204 -11.31 -0.89 -6.70
CA ARG A 204 -11.34 -1.37 -5.32
C ARG A 204 -10.24 -0.56 -4.65
N SER A 205 -10.63 0.36 -3.78
CA SER A 205 -9.74 0.89 -2.76
C SER A 205 -9.26 -0.32 -1.96
N THR A 206 -8.20 -1.00 -2.43
CA THR A 206 -7.54 -2.06 -1.71
C THR A 206 -6.97 -1.38 -0.49
N VAL A 207 -7.66 -1.53 0.63
CA VAL A 207 -7.21 -0.95 1.88
C VAL A 207 -5.97 -1.72 2.30
N PHE A 208 -4.84 -1.02 2.42
CA PHE A 208 -3.67 -1.61 3.04
C PHE A 208 -3.91 -1.68 4.55
N TYR A 209 -4.03 -2.90 5.04
CA TYR A 209 -3.93 -3.20 6.46
C TYR A 209 -2.46 -3.43 6.78
N THR A 210 -1.94 -2.66 7.72
CA THR A 210 -0.61 -2.88 8.25
C THR A 210 -0.54 -4.29 8.83
N PRO A 211 0.43 -5.13 8.41
CA PRO A 211 0.61 -6.45 8.99
C PRO A 211 0.86 -6.30 10.49
N SER A 212 -0.05 -6.80 11.32
CA SER A 212 0.20 -6.94 12.75
C SER A 212 1.30 -7.97 12.94
N GLN A 213 2.50 -7.53 13.32
CA GLN A 213 3.65 -8.35 13.73
C GLN A 213 3.93 -9.60 12.87
N ALA A 214 4.80 -9.44 11.87
CA ALA A 214 5.68 -10.53 11.45
C ALA A 214 6.69 -10.80 12.57
N GLY A 215 6.28 -11.64 13.52
CA GLY A 215 7.06 -12.05 14.69
C GLY A 215 6.37 -13.13 15.53
N SER A 216 5.38 -13.82 14.96
CA SER A 216 4.78 -15.00 15.57
C SER A 216 5.38 -16.24 14.92
N ASN A 217 6.31 -16.89 15.60
CA ASN A 217 6.82 -18.23 15.27
C ASN A 217 5.71 -19.27 15.48
N ARG A 218 4.67 -19.25 14.63
CA ARG A 218 3.62 -20.27 14.65
C ARG A 218 3.60 -20.97 13.30
N ASP A 219 4.67 -21.71 13.04
CA ASP A 219 4.62 -22.86 12.16
C ASP A 219 3.69 -23.90 12.80
N GLY A 220 2.46 -23.94 12.31
CA GLY A 220 1.47 -24.95 12.64
C GLY A 220 0.56 -25.15 11.44
N PRO A 221 0.27 -26.39 11.03
CA PRO A 221 -0.46 -26.66 9.81
C PRO A 221 -1.88 -26.09 9.87
N SER A 222 -2.29 -25.51 8.75
CA SER A 222 -3.58 -24.87 8.50
C SER A 222 -4.78 -25.72 8.94
N VAL A 223 -5.54 -25.21 9.91
CA VAL A 223 -6.86 -25.74 10.28
C VAL A 223 -7.95 -24.84 9.66
N PRO A 224 -8.97 -25.39 8.98
CA PRO A 224 -10.07 -24.61 8.40
C PRO A 224 -10.91 -23.92 9.46
N SER A 225 -11.12 -22.62 9.31
CA SER A 225 -12.00 -21.80 10.15
C SER A 225 -13.46 -22.07 9.81
N THR A 226 -14.09 -23.00 10.54
CA THR A 226 -15.55 -23.06 10.70
C THR A 226 -15.91 -22.26 11.96
N ARG A 227 -16.42 -21.04 11.79
CA ARG A 227 -17.18 -20.36 12.86
C ARG A 227 -18.64 -20.77 12.75
N PRO A 228 -19.21 -21.43 13.77
CA PRO A 228 -20.62 -21.28 14.09
C PRO A 228 -20.76 -20.43 15.36
N ASN A 229 -21.68 -19.45 15.30
CA ASN A 229 -22.23 -18.77 16.46
C ASN A 229 -22.91 -19.79 17.38
N SER A 230 -22.61 -19.76 18.68
CA SER A 230 -23.48 -20.36 19.69
C SER A 230 -23.76 -19.36 20.81
N VAL A 231 -25.04 -19.04 20.88
CA VAL A 231 -25.77 -18.23 21.85
C VAL A 231 -25.77 -18.92 23.22
N ARG A 232 -25.75 -18.11 24.29
CA ARG A 232 -25.93 -18.51 25.70
C ARG A 232 -27.22 -19.31 25.90
N MET A 233 -27.08 -20.43 26.62
CA MET A 233 -28.17 -21.16 27.26
C MET A 233 -28.71 -20.38 28.47
N ASP A 234 -30.02 -20.46 28.71
CA ASP A 234 -30.54 -21.02 29.97
C ASP A 234 -32.03 -21.42 29.84
N SER A 235 -32.32 -22.56 30.45
CA SER A 235 -33.54 -23.39 30.42
C SER A 235 -34.67 -22.80 31.29
N THR A 236 -35.97 -23.09 31.05
CA THR A 236 -36.63 -24.32 31.50
C THR A 236 -38.12 -24.36 31.10
N SER A 237 -38.62 -25.61 30.95
CA SER A 237 -40.02 -26.09 31.00
C SER A 237 -41.04 -25.65 29.95
N ALA A 238 -41.48 -26.58 29.10
CA ALA A 238 -42.78 -27.25 29.20
C ALA A 238 -43.05 -28.16 27.98
N THR A 239 -43.55 -29.35 28.30
CA THR A 239 -44.09 -30.41 27.43
C THR A 239 -45.33 -29.99 26.64
N HIS A 240 -45.39 -30.28 25.33
CA HIS A 240 -46.52 -30.99 24.71
C HIS A 240 -46.28 -31.36 23.23
N SER A 241 -46.82 -32.54 22.91
CA SER A 241 -46.97 -33.26 21.64
C SER A 241 -47.61 -32.51 20.47
N GLN A 242 -47.16 -32.76 19.23
CA GLN A 242 -47.87 -33.37 18.08
C GLN A 242 -47.16 -33.04 16.74
N PRO A 243 -47.17 -33.94 15.72
CA PRO A 243 -46.55 -33.72 14.41
C PRO A 243 -47.57 -33.40 13.30
N ALA A 244 -47.29 -32.45 12.40
CA ALA A 244 -48.00 -32.37 11.10
C ALA A 244 -47.31 -31.51 10.03
N SER A 245 -47.28 -32.10 8.83
CA SER A 245 -47.49 -31.52 7.49
C SER A 245 -46.53 -30.47 6.89
N ARG A 246 -45.82 -31.00 5.88
CA ARG A 246 -45.47 -30.40 4.57
C ARG A 246 -46.17 -29.07 4.23
N ARG A 247 -45.37 -28.06 3.90
CA ARG A 247 -45.73 -27.04 2.90
C ARG A 247 -44.52 -26.66 2.04
N SER A 248 -44.62 -27.02 0.77
CA SER A 248 -43.79 -26.60 -0.35
C SER A 248 -43.98 -25.11 -0.62
N SER A 249 -42.89 -24.38 -0.82
CA SER A 249 -42.89 -22.99 -1.26
C SER A 249 -43.31 -22.89 -2.74
N PRO A 250 -44.12 -21.89 -3.13
CA PRO A 250 -44.59 -21.74 -4.51
C PRO A 250 -43.45 -21.28 -5.43
N ARG A 251 -43.25 -22.02 -6.53
CA ARG A 251 -42.45 -21.57 -7.69
C ARG A 251 -43.08 -20.30 -8.27
N ARG A 252 -42.29 -19.23 -8.38
CA ARG A 252 -42.65 -17.98 -9.07
C ARG A 252 -42.82 -18.28 -10.56
N ASN A 253 -44.06 -18.32 -11.03
CA ASN A 253 -44.39 -18.30 -12.45
C ASN A 253 -43.99 -16.93 -13.02
N GLY A 254 -43.20 -16.94 -14.10
CA GLY A 254 -42.90 -15.74 -14.88
C GLY A 254 -44.18 -15.20 -15.49
N SER A 255 -44.60 -14.01 -15.06
CA SER A 255 -45.68 -13.29 -15.70
C SER A 255 -45.16 -12.72 -17.03
N PHE A 256 -45.77 -13.16 -18.13
CA PHE A 256 -45.49 -12.70 -19.50
C PHE A 256 -45.52 -11.16 -19.68
N GLU A 257 -46.14 -10.46 -18.75
CA GLU A 257 -46.26 -8.99 -18.73
C GLU A 257 -44.92 -8.30 -18.39
N TYR A 258 -44.14 -8.87 -17.46
CA TYR A 258 -42.83 -8.33 -17.08
C TYR A 258 -41.81 -8.46 -18.21
N GLU A 259 -41.94 -9.51 -19.04
CA GLU A 259 -41.04 -9.74 -20.16
C GLU A 259 -41.32 -8.77 -21.33
N LYS A 260 -42.59 -8.40 -21.53
CA LYS A 260 -42.99 -7.35 -22.48
C LYS A 260 -42.50 -5.97 -22.06
N ASP A 261 -42.62 -5.61 -20.78
CA ASP A 261 -42.11 -4.33 -20.27
C ASP A 261 -40.59 -4.23 -20.39
N LYS A 262 -39.90 -5.34 -20.11
CA LYS A 262 -38.44 -5.43 -20.28
C LYS A 262 -38.02 -5.32 -21.74
N ALA A 263 -38.80 -5.86 -22.68
CA ALA A 263 -38.56 -5.71 -24.11
C ALA A 263 -38.79 -4.26 -24.57
N ALA A 264 -39.85 -3.60 -24.09
CA ALA A 264 -40.17 -2.21 -24.41
C ALA A 264 -39.06 -1.24 -23.94
N MET A 265 -38.54 -1.40 -22.72
CA MET A 265 -37.42 -0.58 -22.23
C MET A 265 -36.15 -0.77 -23.07
N ARG A 266 -35.87 -1.99 -23.52
CA ARG A 266 -34.71 -2.27 -24.39
C ARG A 266 -34.85 -1.61 -25.76
N GLN A 267 -36.07 -1.53 -26.30
CA GLN A 267 -36.33 -0.89 -27.58
C GLN A 267 -36.12 0.63 -27.47
N MET A 268 -36.69 1.25 -26.43
CA MET A 268 -36.53 2.69 -26.19
C MET A 268 -35.05 3.10 -26.00
N ALA A 269 -34.24 2.24 -25.37
CA ALA A 269 -32.80 2.47 -25.22
C ALA A 269 -32.03 2.38 -26.57
N ARG A 270 -32.47 1.52 -27.50
CA ARG A 270 -31.88 1.44 -28.85
C ARG A 270 -32.22 2.67 -29.66
N ASP A 271 -33.48 3.09 -29.63
CA ASP A 271 -33.97 4.26 -30.35
C ASP A 271 -33.23 5.53 -29.90
N HIS A 272 -33.00 5.67 -28.58
CA HIS A 272 -32.22 6.79 -28.05
C HIS A 272 -30.76 6.79 -28.53
N ARG A 273 -30.13 5.60 -28.58
CA ARG A 273 -28.75 5.47 -29.07
C ARG A 273 -28.65 5.75 -30.57
N GLU A 274 -29.63 5.30 -31.36
CA GLU A 274 -29.69 5.55 -32.80
C GLU A 274 -29.93 7.03 -33.08
N ALA A 275 -30.82 7.68 -32.33
CA ALA A 275 -31.05 9.13 -32.44
C ALA A 275 -29.78 9.95 -32.19
N LEU A 276 -28.97 9.58 -31.17
CA LEU A 276 -27.69 10.22 -30.91
C LEU A 276 -26.68 10.02 -32.05
N LEU A 277 -26.64 8.82 -32.64
CA LEU A 277 -25.77 8.53 -33.79
C LEU A 277 -26.21 9.29 -35.05
N ALA A 278 -27.52 9.43 -35.27
CA ALA A 278 -28.07 10.21 -36.37
C ALA A 278 -27.78 11.71 -36.21
N ALA A 279 -27.91 12.26 -35.00
CA ALA A 279 -27.55 13.64 -34.70
C ALA A 279 -26.05 13.90 -34.96
N ALA A 280 -25.17 13.01 -34.46
CA ALA A 280 -23.73 13.13 -34.68
C ALA A 280 -23.32 13.06 -36.17
N LYS A 281 -24.07 12.35 -37.01
CA LYS A 281 -23.85 12.32 -38.46
C LYS A 281 -24.28 13.63 -39.14
N LYS A 282 -25.33 14.28 -38.65
CA LYS A 282 -25.82 15.55 -39.19
C LYS A 282 -24.81 16.68 -38.99
N ASP A 283 -24.23 16.78 -37.79
CA ASP A 283 -23.19 17.79 -37.48
C ASP A 283 -21.94 17.64 -38.36
N ARG A 284 -21.63 16.42 -38.81
CA ARG A 284 -20.49 16.13 -39.68
C ARG A 284 -20.76 16.42 -41.16
N ALA A 285 -22.03 16.41 -41.59
CA ALA A 285 -22.40 16.79 -42.95
C ALA A 285 -22.43 18.31 -43.13
N ASP A 286 -22.94 19.04 -42.13
CA ASP A 286 -23.04 20.50 -42.17
C ASP A 286 -21.65 21.17 -42.10
N SER A 287 -20.69 20.59 -41.36
CA SER A 287 -19.30 21.08 -41.30
C SER A 287 -18.52 20.86 -42.59
N LYS A 288 -18.92 19.94 -43.47
CA LYS A 288 -18.22 19.65 -44.72
C LYS A 288 -18.59 20.61 -45.86
N MET A 289 -19.78 21.22 -45.80
CA MET A 289 -20.20 22.24 -46.79
C MET A 289 -19.71 23.66 -46.45
N ALA A 290 -19.28 23.92 -45.22
CA ALA A 290 -18.83 25.24 -44.79
C ALA A 290 -17.36 25.56 -45.12
N VAL A 291 -16.52 24.56 -45.45
CA VAL A 291 -15.06 24.72 -45.58
C VAL A 291 -14.59 25.05 -47.02
N GLU A 292 -15.44 24.92 -48.04
CA GLU A 292 -15.01 25.11 -49.45
C GLU A 292 -14.98 26.57 -49.95
N LYS A 293 -15.24 27.58 -49.10
CA LYS A 293 -15.37 28.98 -49.55
C LYS A 293 -14.26 29.96 -49.12
N ILE A 294 -13.13 29.50 -48.58
CA ILE A 294 -11.99 30.37 -48.25
C ILE A 294 -10.81 30.06 -49.18
N GLU A 295 -10.95 30.46 -50.44
CA GLU A 295 -9.83 30.60 -51.37
C GLU A 295 -9.52 32.09 -51.61
N ARG A 296 -8.22 32.37 -51.73
CA ARG A 296 -7.54 33.57 -52.25
C ARG A 296 -7.34 34.77 -51.32
N GLY A 297 -6.05 34.99 -51.02
CA GLY A 297 -5.53 36.32 -50.73
C GLY A 297 -4.25 36.30 -49.90
N ARG A 298 -3.11 35.85 -50.45
CA ARG A 298 -1.81 36.13 -49.85
C ARG A 298 -0.87 36.71 -50.90
N SER A 299 -0.79 38.04 -50.90
CA SER A 299 0.19 38.83 -51.65
C SER A 299 1.54 38.74 -50.96
N GLU A 300 2.55 38.36 -51.75
CA GLU A 300 3.96 38.46 -51.38
C GLU A 300 4.38 39.94 -51.39
N LYS A 301 4.99 40.40 -50.29
CA LYS A 301 5.84 41.59 -50.30
C LYS A 301 7.23 41.17 -49.84
N GLN A 302 8.13 41.13 -50.81
CA GLN A 302 9.57 41.18 -50.60
C GLN A 302 9.92 42.43 -49.78
N VAL A 303 10.77 42.26 -48.77
CA VAL A 303 11.51 43.36 -48.15
C VAL A 303 12.98 42.95 -48.14
N ALA A 304 13.76 43.63 -48.98
CA ALA A 304 15.20 43.73 -48.89
C ALA A 304 15.55 44.97 -48.05
N SER A 305 16.53 44.86 -47.17
CA SER A 305 17.44 45.93 -46.70
C SER A 305 18.40 45.29 -45.68
N ASN A 306 19.69 45.20 -46.03
CA ASN A 306 20.81 46.06 -45.63
C ASN A 306 21.55 45.51 -44.42
#